data_AF-A0A1X2L9P2-F1
#
_entry.id   AF-A0A1X2L9P2-F1
#
_cell.length_a   1.000
_cell.length_b   1.000
_cell.length_c   1.000
_cell.angle_alpha   90.00
_cell.angle_beta   90.00
_cell.angle_gamma   90.00
#
_symmetry.space_group_name_H-M   'P 1'
#
loop_
_entity.id
_entity.type
_entity.pdbx_description
1 polymer ?
#
loop_
_entity_poly.entity_id
_entity_poly.type
_entity_poly.pdbx_seq_one_letter_code
_entity_poly.pdbx_strand_id
1 'polypeptide(L)'
;MALLLLALKIALVAFIVGGVIALVTRAVRRSRANRLDPRWNGQVGQPGYEASAFGAMPNTPLPEWAYWDDPEADDPHPRRPSD
;
A
#
# COMPACT_ATOMS: atom_id res chain seq x y z
N MET A 1 -38.12 33.99 7.09
CA MET A 1 -37.74 33.05 6.01
C MET A 1 -36.23 33.06 5.74
N ALA A 2 -35.61 34.20 5.45
CA ALA A 2 -34.17 34.30 5.17
C ALA A 2 -33.26 33.80 6.33
N LEU A 3 -33.55 34.19 7.58
CA LEU A 3 -32.78 33.74 8.74
C LEU A 3 -32.86 32.23 8.97
N LEU A 4 -34.02 31.62 8.71
CA LEU A 4 -34.22 30.17 8.83
C LEU A 4 -33.42 29.41 7.77
N LEU A 5 -33.42 29.89 6.53
CA LEU A 5 -32.61 29.33 5.45
C LEU A 5 -31.11 29.47 5.73
N LEU A 6 -30.69 30.61 6.30
CA LEU A 6 -29.30 30.84 6.71
C LEU A 6 -28.87 29.84 7.79
N ALA A 7 -29.68 29.70 8.84
CA ALA A 7 -29.41 28.76 9.93
C ALA A 7 -29.34 27.32 9.42
N LEU A 8 -30.28 26.91 8.56
CA LEU A 8 -30.30 25.56 7.98
C LEU A 8 -29.06 25.29 7.12
N LYS A 9 -28.61 26.28 6.34
CA LYS A 9 -27.40 26.15 5.52
C LYS A 9 -26.15 25.98 6.38
N ILE A 10 -26.03 26.76 7.45
CA ILE A 10 -24.91 26.63 8.39
C ILE A 10 -24.93 25.26 9.08
N ALA A 11 -26.10 24.81 9.53
CA ALA A 11 -26.27 23.49 10.14
C ALA A 11 -25.89 22.36 9.17
N LEU A 12 -26.31 22.46 7.90
CA LEU A 12 -25.97 21.50 6.86
C LEU A 12 -24.46 21.44 6.62
N VAL A 13 -23.80 22.60 6.50
CA VAL A 13 -22.34 22.66 6.29
C VAL A 13 -21.61 22.07 7.50
N ALA A 14 -22.00 22.41 8.71
CA ALA A 14 -21.40 21.87 9.93
C ALA A 14 -21.57 20.34 10.02
N PHE A 15 -22.74 19.83 9.66
CA PHE A 15 -23.02 18.39 9.62
C PHE A 15 -22.15 17.66 8.60
N ILE A 16 -22.03 18.19 7.38
CA ILE A 16 -21.19 17.60 6.33
C ILE A 16 -19.73 17.60 6.76
N VAL A 17 -19.21 18.73 7.24
CA VAL A 17 -17.82 18.85 7.68
C VAL A 17 -17.54 17.90 8.84
N GLY A 18 -18.41 17.85 9.85
CA GLY A 18 -18.29 16.92 10.97
C GLY A 18 -18.33 15.46 10.52
N GLY A 19 -19.25 15.11 9.62
CA GLY A 19 -19.37 13.76 9.05
C GLY A 19 -18.14 13.33 8.25
N VAL A 20 -17.60 14.22 7.43
CA VAL A 20 -16.36 13.98 6.66
C VAL A 20 -15.18 13.77 7.60
N ILE A 21 -15.02 14.61 8.63
CA ILE A 21 -13.96 14.45 9.63
C ILE A 21 -14.10 13.10 10.35
N ALA A 22 -15.31 12.72 10.77
CA ALA A 22 -15.57 11.44 11.41
C ALA A 22 -15.26 10.24 10.49
N LEU A 23 -15.61 10.31 9.21
CA LEU A 23 -15.29 9.29 8.21
C LEU A 23 -13.78 9.17 7.99
N VAL A 24 -13.10 10.29 7.77
CA VAL A 24 -11.64 10.32 7.53
C VAL A 24 -10.90 9.78 8.75
N THR A 25 -11.23 10.26 9.95
CA THR A 25 -10.59 9.78 11.19
C THR A 25 -10.84 8.30 11.41
N ARG A 26 -12.06 7.80 11.14
CA ARG A 26 -12.37 6.36 11.20
C ARG A 26 -11.60 5.56 10.16
N ALA A 27 -11.49 6.06 8.93
CA ALA A 27 -10.76 5.41 7.85
C ALA A 27 -9.24 5.38 8.14
N VAL A 28 -8.67 6.48 8.61
CA VAL A 28 -7.26 6.56 9.03
C VAL A 28 -7.01 5.65 10.22
N ARG A 29 -7.89 5.63 11.22
CA ARG A 29 -7.75 4.73 12.38
C ARG A 29 -7.83 3.25 11.98
N ARG A 30 -8.75 2.91 11.07
CA ARG A 30 -8.86 1.55 10.50
C ARG A 30 -7.63 1.19 9.66
N SER A 31 -7.14 2.12 8.83
CA SER A 31 -5.94 1.94 8.02
C SER A 31 -4.68 1.79 8.89
N ARG A 32 -4.53 2.61 9.94
CA ARG A 32 -3.44 2.50 10.92
C ARG A 32 -3.52 1.22 11.73
N ALA A 33 -4.71 0.76 12.12
CA ALA A 33 -4.85 -0.54 12.77
C ALA A 33 -4.36 -1.69 11.87
N ASN A 34 -4.54 -1.58 10.55
CA ASN A 34 -4.01 -2.54 9.58
C ASN A 34 -2.49 -2.39 9.35
N ARG A 35 -1.95 -1.17 9.42
CA ARG A 35 -0.53 -0.85 9.21
C ARG A 35 0.36 -1.01 10.45
N LEU A 36 -0.23 -0.97 11.65
CA LEU A 36 0.45 -1.18 12.93
C LEU A 36 0.54 -2.67 13.28
N ASP A 37 0.01 -3.55 12.44
CA ASP A 37 0.35 -4.96 12.48
C ASP A 37 1.79 -5.12 11.92
N PRO A 38 2.78 -5.51 12.73
CA PRO A 38 4.16 -5.73 12.27
C PRO A 38 4.26 -6.76 11.14
N ARG A 39 3.20 -7.57 10.93
CA ARG A 39 3.07 -8.53 9.83
C ARG A 39 2.85 -7.86 8.47
N TRP A 40 2.53 -6.56 8.40
CA TRP A 40 2.35 -5.82 7.14
C TRP A 40 3.69 -5.35 6.51
N ASN A 41 4.76 -5.26 7.30
CA ASN A 41 6.12 -4.99 6.79
C ASN A 41 6.78 -6.25 6.20
N GLY A 42 6.01 -7.08 5.50
CA GLY A 42 6.50 -8.24 4.76
C GLY A 42 7.17 -7.78 3.48
N GLN A 43 8.49 -7.62 3.55
CA GLN A 43 9.46 -7.62 2.44
C GLN A 43 9.07 -6.83 1.19
N VAL A 44 9.50 -5.56 1.19
CA VAL A 44 9.83 -4.80 -0.01
C VAL A 44 10.71 -5.67 -0.92
N GLY A 45 10.17 -6.17 -2.05
CA GLY A 45 10.95 -7.06 -2.90
C GLY A 45 10.40 -7.43 -4.28
N GLN A 46 9.09 -7.47 -4.53
CA GLN A 46 8.61 -7.93 -5.85
C GLN A 46 7.34 -7.19 -6.34
N PRO A 47 7.41 -6.50 -7.51
CA PRO A 47 6.23 -6.04 -8.21
C PRO A 47 5.41 -7.27 -8.63
N GLY A 48 4.29 -7.52 -7.94
CA GLY A 48 3.43 -8.70 -8.12
C GLY A 48 3.09 -9.44 -6.82
N TYR A 49 3.84 -9.21 -5.75
CA TYR A 49 3.58 -9.83 -4.44
C TYR A 49 2.21 -9.38 -3.88
N GLU A 50 1.90 -8.09 -4.03
CA GLU A 50 0.62 -7.47 -3.61
C GLU A 50 -0.59 -7.91 -4.44
N ALA A 51 -0.37 -8.45 -5.65
CA ALA A 51 -1.45 -8.94 -6.53
C ALA A 51 -1.89 -10.37 -6.18
N SER A 52 -1.14 -11.07 -5.33
CA SER A 52 -1.49 -12.42 -4.87
C SER A 52 -2.37 -12.33 -3.62
N ALA A 53 -3.56 -12.91 -3.67
CA ALA A 53 -4.52 -12.88 -2.56
C ALA A 53 -3.99 -13.50 -1.23
N PHE A 54 -2.83 -14.17 -1.28
CA PHE A 54 -2.20 -14.85 -0.15
C PHE A 54 -0.69 -14.58 0.00
N GLY A 55 -0.09 -13.65 -0.76
CA GLY A 55 1.37 -13.41 -0.70
C GLY A 55 2.21 -14.61 -1.18
N ALA A 56 1.60 -15.63 -1.77
CA ALA A 56 2.28 -16.82 -2.24
C ALA A 56 2.35 -16.77 -3.77
N MET A 57 3.46 -16.24 -4.28
CA MET A 57 3.80 -16.44 -5.68
C MET A 57 4.19 -17.92 -5.83
N PRO A 58 3.49 -18.73 -6.64
CA PRO A 58 3.94 -20.10 -6.87
C PRO A 58 5.34 -20.06 -7.52
N ASN A 59 6.23 -20.94 -7.07
CA ASN A 59 7.56 -21.16 -7.69
C ASN A 59 7.41 -21.86 -9.05
N THR A 60 6.56 -21.33 -9.93
CA THR A 60 6.56 -21.74 -11.33
C THR A 60 7.90 -21.28 -11.89
N PRO A 61 8.78 -22.21 -12.31
CA PRO A 61 10.07 -21.83 -12.85
C PRO A 61 9.83 -20.85 -13.99
N LEU A 62 10.63 -19.78 -14.03
CA LEU A 62 10.53 -18.82 -15.10
C LEU A 62 10.77 -19.53 -16.44
N PRO A 63 10.05 -19.17 -17.50
CA PRO A 63 10.27 -19.76 -18.81
C PRO A 63 11.72 -19.55 -19.29
N GLU A 64 12.17 -20.40 -20.21
CA GLU A 64 13.55 -20.39 -20.72
C GLU A 64 13.98 -19.03 -21.29
N TRP A 65 13.04 -18.24 -21.84
CA TRP A 65 13.30 -16.90 -22.34
C TRP A 65 13.60 -15.86 -21.25
N ALA A 66 13.38 -16.16 -19.96
CA ALA A 66 13.72 -15.26 -18.86
C ALA A 66 15.19 -15.35 -18.43
N TYR A 67 15.92 -16.36 -18.92
CA TYR A 67 17.34 -16.58 -18.64
C TYR A 67 18.22 -16.16 -19.83
N TRP A 68 17.81 -15.17 -20.62
CA TRP A 68 18.73 -14.60 -21.60
C TRP A 68 19.87 -13.93 -20.84
N ASP A 69 21.10 -14.41 -21.06
CA ASP A 69 22.30 -13.76 -20.59
C ASP A 69 22.36 -12.37 -21.22
N ASP A 70 22.00 -11.34 -20.44
CA ASP A 70 22.30 -9.96 -20.83
C ASP A 70 23.83 -9.86 -20.95
N PRO A 71 24.39 -9.61 -22.13
CA PRO A 71 25.85 -9.57 -22.35
C PRO A 71 26.55 -8.39 -21.62
N GLU A 72 25.82 -7.69 -20.75
CA GLU A 72 26.24 -6.51 -20.00
C GLU A 72 26.32 -6.76 -18.49
N ALA A 73 26.09 -8.00 -18.03
CA ALA A 73 26.22 -8.41 -16.62
C ALA A 73 27.66 -8.83 -16.21
N ASP A 74 28.69 -8.31 -16.88
CA ASP A 74 30.07 -8.36 -16.39
C ASP A 74 30.30 -7.25 -15.34
N ASP A 75 29.61 -7.36 -14.20
CA ASP A 75 29.98 -6.61 -12.99
C ASP A 75 30.63 -7.59 -11.99
N PRO A 76 31.96 -7.54 -11.77
CA PRO A 76 32.65 -8.52 -10.95
C PRO A 76 32.27 -8.34 -9.48
N HIS A 77 31.31 -9.15 -8.99
CA HIS A 77 31.06 -9.24 -7.57
C HIS A 77 32.34 -9.74 -6.85
N PRO A 78 32.91 -8.97 -5.90
CA PRO A 78 34.10 -9.41 -5.18
C PRO A 78 33.69 -10.55 -4.24
N ARG A 79 34.18 -11.76 -4.51
CA ARG A 79 34.06 -12.90 -3.59
C ARG A 79 34.73 -12.52 -2.27
N ARG A 80 33.95 -12.43 -1.18
CA ARG A 80 34.51 -12.42 0.18
C ARG A 80 35.08 -13.81 0.50
N PRO A 81 36.29 -13.93 1.07
CA PRO A 81 36.76 -15.20 1.61
C PRO A 81 35.99 -15.52 2.89
N SER A 82 35.58 -16.78 3.03
CA SER A 82 35.13 -17.37 4.29
C SER A 82 36.38 -17.84 5.06
N ASP A 83 36.57 -17.30 6.26
CA ASP A 83 37.40 -17.90 7.31
C ASP A 83 36.58 -18.97 8.07
#